data_AF-A0A966VLG8-F1
#
_entry.id   AF-A0A966VLG8-F1
#
_cell.length_a   1.000
_cell.length_b   1.000
_cell.length_c   1.000
_cell.angle_alpha   90.00
_cell.angle_beta   90.00
_cell.angle_gamma   90.00
#
_symmetry.space_group_name_H-M   'P 1'
#
loop_
_entity.id
_entity.type
_entity.pdbx_description
1 polymer ?
#
loop_
_entity_poly.entity_id
_entity_poly.type
_entity_poly.pdbx_seq_one_letter_code
_entity_poly.pdbx_strand_id
1 'polypeptide(L)'
;MHTQGEKGYAYWELTCSPLTAGTFPARQEDLNNPMTQPGTLVTQRNFCAIHVEGAAKDRRLRLQVRASDGALLWERALTVTQLGAQTHKPTSK
;
A
#
# COMPACT_ATOMS: atom_id res chain seq x y z
N MET A 1 -5.31 -7.96 5.49
CA MET A 1 -6.65 -8.06 6.12
C MET A 1 -7.54 -6.99 5.51
N HIS A 2 -8.67 -7.37 4.91
CA HIS A 2 -9.71 -6.42 4.49
C HIS A 2 -10.52 -6.06 5.75
N THR A 3 -10.28 -4.90 6.36
CA THR A 3 -11.07 -4.47 7.52
C THR A 3 -12.32 -3.75 7.04
N GLN A 4 -13.45 -4.39 7.30
CA GLN A 4 -14.80 -3.98 6.95
C GLN A 4 -15.31 -3.02 8.03
N GLY A 5 -15.28 -1.71 7.76
CA GLY A 5 -16.04 -0.72 8.54
C GLY A 5 -17.54 -0.81 8.25
N GLU A 6 -18.39 -0.27 9.14
CA GLU A 6 -19.87 -0.39 9.14
C GLU A 6 -20.60 0.07 7.86
N LYS A 7 -19.87 0.64 6.89
CA LYS A 7 -20.19 0.63 5.45
C LYS A 7 -18.93 0.16 4.73
N GLY A 8 -18.88 -1.10 4.32
CA GLY A 8 -17.66 -1.82 3.94
C GLY A 8 -16.92 -1.23 2.74
N TYR A 9 -16.05 -0.25 2.99
CA TYR A 9 -15.09 0.26 2.02
C TYR A 9 -13.79 -0.55 2.11
N ALA A 10 -13.18 -0.86 0.97
CA ALA A 10 -11.89 -1.54 0.94
C ALA A 10 -10.79 -0.57 1.41
N TYR A 11 -10.17 -0.86 2.55
CA TYR A 11 -9.03 -0.08 3.05
C TYR A 11 -7.71 -0.81 2.80
N TRP A 12 -6.71 -0.04 2.38
CA TRP A 12 -5.34 -0.49 2.15
C TRP A 12 -4.40 0.38 2.98
N GLU A 13 -3.56 -0.25 3.80
CA GLU A 13 -2.55 0.44 4.59
C GLU A 13 -1.18 0.26 3.95
N LEU A 14 -0.45 1.37 3.81
CA LEU A 14 0.96 1.38 3.40
C LEU A 14 1.75 2.16 4.45
N THR A 15 2.54 1.46 5.24
CA THR A 15 3.36 2.04 6.31
C THR A 15 4.81 2.06 5.87
N CYS A 16 5.44 3.24 5.94
CA CYS A 16 6.82 3.45 5.51
C CYS A 16 7.47 4.54 6.37
N SER A 17 8.74 4.35 6.69
CA SER A 17 9.52 5.34 7.43
C SER A 17 9.93 6.50 6.51
N PRO A 18 10.07 7.73 7.03
CA PRO A 18 10.64 8.83 6.27
C PRO A 18 12.11 8.55 5.91
N LEU A 19 12.60 9.13 4.82
CA LEU A 19 13.99 8.97 4.35
C LEU A 19 15.04 9.38 5.39
N THR A 20 14.68 10.19 6.38
CA THR A 20 15.56 10.64 7.46
C THR A 20 15.62 9.69 8.66
N ALA A 21 14.73 8.69 8.75
CA ALA A 21 14.71 7.73 9.85
C ALA A 21 15.94 6.80 9.84
N GLY A 22 16.32 6.32 11.03
CA GLY A 22 17.28 5.22 11.19
C GLY A 22 16.73 3.88 10.70
N THR A 23 17.61 2.93 10.44
CA THR A 23 17.24 1.54 10.12
C THR A 23 17.19 0.71 11.39
N PHE A 24 16.18 -0.16 11.51
CA PHE A 24 16.06 -1.09 12.63
C PHE A 24 15.93 -2.52 12.10
N PRO A 25 16.56 -3.51 12.75
CA PRO A 25 16.33 -4.91 12.42
C PRO A 25 14.88 -5.31 12.73
N ALA A 26 14.39 -6.35 12.06
CA ALA A 26 13.09 -6.92 12.38
C ALA A 26 13.07 -7.42 13.82
N ARG A 27 12.09 -6.96 14.62
CA ARG A 27 11.86 -7.47 15.96
C ARG A 27 10.97 -8.70 15.92
N GLN A 28 10.99 -9.49 16.97
CA GLN A 28 10.14 -10.68 17.06
C GLN A 28 8.65 -10.33 17.03
N GLU A 29 8.25 -9.16 17.52
CA GLU A 29 6.87 -8.65 17.37
C GLU A 29 6.50 -8.42 15.90
N ASP A 30 7.41 -7.86 15.09
CA ASP A 30 7.17 -7.54 13.69
C ASP A 30 7.01 -8.84 12.86
N LEU A 31 7.83 -9.86 13.18
CA LEU A 31 7.81 -11.19 12.55
C LEU A 31 6.56 -12.00 12.93
N ASN A 32 6.08 -11.85 14.16
CA ASN A 32 4.92 -12.59 14.66
C ASN A 32 3.58 -11.88 14.37
N ASN A 33 3.61 -10.67 13.80
CA ASN A 33 2.39 -9.94 13.48
C ASN A 33 1.65 -10.59 12.29
N PRO A 34 0.49 -11.22 12.51
CA PRO A 34 -0.26 -11.90 11.44
C PRO A 34 -0.84 -10.93 10.41
N MET A 35 -0.82 -9.63 10.71
CA MET A 35 -1.31 -8.56 9.84
C MET A 35 -0.30 -8.17 8.76
N THR A 36 0.99 -8.38 9.05
CA THR A 36 2.08 -8.06 8.12
C THR A 36 1.92 -8.89 6.85
N GLN A 37 1.99 -8.23 5.70
CA GLN A 37 1.96 -8.94 4.43
C GLN A 37 3.32 -9.62 4.19
N PRO A 38 3.34 -10.91 3.79
CA PRO A 38 4.59 -11.58 3.49
C PRO A 38 5.44 -10.81 2.47
N GLY A 39 6.74 -10.65 2.76
CA GLY A 39 7.69 -9.95 1.89
C GLY A 39 7.62 -8.42 1.94
N THR A 40 6.80 -7.81 2.81
CA THR A 40 6.70 -6.34 2.92
C THR A 40 7.49 -5.76 4.09
N LEU A 41 8.08 -6.58 4.95
CA LEU A 41 8.91 -6.11 6.06
C LEU A 41 10.32 -5.76 5.55
N VAL A 42 10.61 -4.46 5.45
CA VAL A 42 11.88 -3.94 4.95
C VAL A 42 12.70 -3.37 6.12
N THR A 43 13.90 -3.93 6.33
CA THR A 43 14.81 -3.57 7.46
C THR A 43 15.96 -2.65 7.05
N GLN A 44 15.98 -2.22 5.78
CA GLN A 44 16.92 -1.24 5.23
C GLN A 44 16.24 0.12 5.00
N ARG A 45 17.05 1.18 4.81
CA ARG A 45 16.53 2.52 4.53
C ARG A 45 15.74 2.48 3.23
N ASN A 46 14.49 2.92 3.28
CA ASN A 46 13.55 2.85 2.17
C ASN A 46 12.64 4.07 2.12
N PHE A 47 11.96 4.23 0.99
CA PHE A 47 10.84 5.17 0.83
C PHE A 47 9.76 4.53 -0.05
N CYS A 48 8.52 4.99 0.14
CA CYS A 48 7.40 4.58 -0.69
C CYS A 48 7.15 5.55 -1.84
N ALA A 49 6.77 4.99 -2.99
CA ALA A 49 6.23 5.75 -4.12
C ALA A 49 4.85 5.20 -4.49
N ILE A 50 3.90 6.10 -4.71
CA ILE A 50 2.55 5.77 -5.16
C ILE A 50 2.38 6.40 -6.54
N HIS A 51 2.16 5.55 -7.55
CA HIS A 51 1.87 6.01 -8.91
C HIS A 51 0.38 5.80 -9.19
N VAL A 52 -0.28 6.84 -9.68
CA VAL A 52 -1.67 6.77 -10.15
C VAL A 52 -1.64 6.77 -11.67
N GLU A 53 -2.09 5.68 -12.28
CA GLU A 53 -1.88 5.43 -13.70
C GLU A 53 -3.14 4.89 -14.37
N GLY A 54 -3.16 4.93 -15.70
CA GLY A 54 -4.22 4.37 -16.52
C GLY A 54 -5.40 5.31 -16.74
N ALA A 55 -6.23 4.97 -17.74
CA ALA A 55 -7.46 5.68 -18.06
C ALA A 55 -8.53 5.42 -16.99
N ALA A 56 -9.62 6.22 -16.96
CA ALA A 56 -10.60 6.16 -15.87
C ALA A 56 -11.17 4.76 -15.56
N LYS A 57 -11.41 3.92 -16.58
CA LYS A 57 -11.93 2.56 -16.42
C LYS A 57 -10.87 1.49 -16.14
N ASP A 58 -9.60 1.85 -16.28
CA ASP A 58 -8.43 0.98 -16.07
C ASP A 58 -7.43 1.64 -15.12
N ARG A 59 -7.93 2.47 -14.20
CA ARG A 59 -7.07 3.20 -13.27
C ARG A 59 -6.47 2.19 -12.29
N ARG A 60 -5.17 2.29 -12.11
CA ARG A 60 -4.41 1.47 -11.18
C ARG A 60 -3.59 2.34 -10.23
N LEU A 61 -3.45 1.87 -9.00
CA LEU A 61 -2.47 2.37 -8.05
C LEU A 61 -1.30 1.42 -8.02
N ARG A 62 -0.11 1.89 -8.35
CA ARG A 62 1.12 1.12 -8.27
C ARG A 62 1.91 1.60 -7.05
N LEU A 63 1.94 0.75 -6.04
CA LEU A 63 2.61 0.98 -4.77
C LEU A 63 4.01 0.37 -4.86
N GLN A 64 5.03 1.14 -4.53
CA GLN A 64 6.42 0.69 -4.54
C GLN A 64 7.08 1.01 -3.21
N VAL A 65 7.93 0.10 -2.74
CA VAL A 65 8.95 0.38 -1.72
C VAL A 65 10.30 0.33 -2.42
N ARG A 66 11.08 1.40 -2.26
CA ARG A 66 12.40 1.55 -2.89
C ARG A 66 13.48 1.76 -1.85
N ALA A 67 14.67 1.25 -2.11
CA ALA A 67 15.87 1.56 -1.34
C ALA A 67 16.27 3.03 -1.54
N SER A 68 17.17 3.55 -0.69
CA SER A 68 17.62 4.94 -0.76
C SER A 68 18.31 5.34 -2.06
N ASP A 69 18.87 4.38 -2.79
CA ASP A 69 19.48 4.57 -4.12
C ASP A 69 18.44 4.48 -5.27
N GLY A 70 17.18 4.22 -4.95
CA GLY A 70 16.08 4.06 -5.90
C GLY A 70 15.83 2.62 -6.35
N ALA A 71 16.62 1.64 -5.93
CA ALA A 71 16.39 0.23 -6.27
C ALA A 71 15.02 -0.25 -5.77
N LEU A 72 14.31 -1.05 -6.58
CA LEU A 72 12.99 -1.58 -6.23
C LEU A 72 13.14 -2.73 -5.23
N LEU A 73 12.49 -2.62 -4.08
CA LEU A 73 12.48 -3.66 -3.04
C LEU A 73 11.16 -4.44 -3.04
N TRP A 74 10.05 -3.75 -3.30
CA TRP A 74 8.72 -4.35 -3.36
C TRP A 74 7.80 -3.53 -4.27
N GLU A 75 6.88 -4.19 -4.96
CA GLU A 75 5.85 -3.53 -5.76
C GLU A 75 4.52 -4.29 -5.65
N ARG A 76 3.42 -3.53 -5.71
CA ARG A 76 2.08 -4.06 -5.92
C ARG A 76 1.24 -3.10 -6.76
N ALA A 77 0.53 -3.65 -7.74
CA ALA A 77 -0.52 -2.93 -8.46
C ALA A 77 -1.89 -3.27 -7.87
N LEU A 78 -2.71 -2.25 -7.63
CA LEU A 78 -4.10 -2.35 -7.21
C LEU A 78 -4.99 -1.83 -8.34
N THR A 79 -5.94 -2.65 -8.80
CA THR A 79 -6.90 -2.28 -9.83
C THR A 79 -8.09 -1.51 -9.25
N VAL A 80 -8.87 -0.85 -10.13
CA VAL A 80 -10.09 -0.13 -9.74
C VAL A 80 -11.07 -1.02 -8.95
N THR A 81 -11.17 -2.30 -9.31
CA THR A 81 -12.03 -3.29 -8.65
C THR A 81 -11.54 -3.60 -7.23
N GLN A 82 -10.21 -3.71 -7.04
CA GLN A 82 -9.61 -3.99 -5.73
C GLN A 82 -9.67 -2.78 -4.78
N LEU A 83 -9.73 -1.57 -5.33
CA LEU A 83 -9.87 -0.32 -4.56
C LEU A 83 -11.32 -0.07 -4.11
N GLY A 84 -12.27 -0.91 -4.52
CA GLY A 84 -13.65 -0.81 -4.03
C GLY A 84 -14.34 0.49 -4.42
N ALA A 85 -13.97 1.09 -5.56
CA ALA A 85 -14.75 2.18 -6.15
C ALA A 85 -16.10 1.62 -6.61
N GLN A 86 -17.02 1.42 -5.66
CA GLN A 86 -18.44 1.29 -5.91
C GLN A 86 -18.82 2.53 -6.75
N THR A 87 -19.39 2.33 -7.92
CA THR A 87 -19.88 3.43 -8.74
C THR A 87 -20.94 4.18 -7.95
N HIS A 88 -20.57 5.29 -7.30
CA HIS A 88 -21.54 6.19 -6.72
C HIS A 88 -22.33 6.82 -7.87
N LYS A 89 -23.59 6.40 -8.05
CA LYS A 89 -24.49 6.99 -9.04
C LYS A 89 -24.74 8.42 -8.59
N PRO A 90 -24.36 9.45 -9.37
CA PRO A 90 -24.55 10.83 -8.96
C PRO A 90 -26.06 11.06 -8.78
N THR A 91 -26.46 11.52 -7.61
CA THR A 91 -27.84 11.92 -7.35
C THR A 91 -28.15 13.10 -8.26
N SER A 92 -29.09 12.92 -9.18
CA SER A 92 -29.73 14.03 -9.88
C SER A 92 -30.25 15.01 -8.83
N LYS A 93 -29.98 16.30 -9.03
CA LYS A 93 -30.70 17.38 -8.36
C LYS A 93 -32.19 17.30 -8.65
#